data_AF-A0A940ZAK2-F1
#
_entry.id   AF-A0A940ZAK2-F1
#
_cell.length_a   1.000
_cell.length_b   1.000
_cell.length_c   1.000
_cell.angle_alpha   90.00
_cell.angle_beta   90.00
_cell.angle_gamma   90.00
#
_symmetry.space_group_name_H-M   'P 1'
#
loop_
_entity.id
_entity.type
_entity.pdbx_description
1 polymer ?
#
loop_
_entity_poly.entity_id
_entity_poly.type
_entity_poly.pdbx_seq_one_letter_code
_entity_poly.pdbx_strand_id
1 'polypeptide(L)'
;MTLAEQVNEVMVQGWDPKNKVQVVGRTDSGSLYAQIRESKDGATWAGSFGRGKSTIVNQPVISQSEAENLAKARFTEITGTFVEAEGAAFRRPDIQAGKFVDLIGLGDRFSGKYLVTSATHVFTPEGLKTTFTVRGAHTGLVSDEIGSHAPLEHWPGAVIAIVTNTDDPQKWGRVKVKYPWLGETVESGWARLIGPGGGKKAGFLAIPEVGAEVLVVFEHGDINFPFVLGGLWNGIDEIPPMTDSAPPGKFPGVRTWCSIDGHRITVYDAPDSKIEITTASGIQVVLDDKNKKILLDCSADVEIKSGTNTKITATGNMKLEASGNIDIQASGQVNIKGAMINLN
;
A
#
# COMPACT_ATOMS: atom_id res chain seq x y z
N MET A 1 -1.29 42.55 8.12
CA MET A 1 -0.19 41.63 7.79
C MET A 1 0.06 40.75 9.00
N THR A 2 0.12 39.43 8.83
CA THR A 2 0.40 38.48 9.92
C THR A 2 1.67 37.68 9.63
N LEU A 3 2.47 37.44 10.66
CA LEU A 3 3.64 36.57 10.61
C LEU A 3 3.39 35.21 11.26
N ALA A 4 2.20 34.99 11.80
CA ALA A 4 1.81 33.71 12.36
C ALA A 4 1.91 32.62 11.27
N GLU A 5 2.49 31.48 11.64
CA GLU A 5 2.63 30.27 10.80
C GLU A 5 3.40 30.45 9.47
N GLN A 6 3.99 31.62 9.23
CA GLN A 6 4.82 31.84 8.06
C GLN A 6 6.05 30.94 8.14
N VAL A 7 6.31 30.20 7.05
CA VAL A 7 7.46 29.30 6.93
C VAL A 7 8.40 29.77 5.83
N ASN A 8 9.68 29.45 5.98
CA ASN A 8 10.70 29.71 4.98
C ASN A 8 10.81 28.59 3.95
N GLU A 9 10.36 27.39 4.31
CA GLU A 9 10.44 26.21 3.45
C GLU A 9 9.23 25.31 3.72
N VAL A 10 8.60 24.82 2.66
CA VAL A 10 7.71 23.66 2.71
C VAL A 10 8.40 22.49 2.03
N MET A 11 8.41 21.35 2.73
CA MET A 11 8.85 20.09 2.19
C MET A 11 7.71 19.08 2.14
N VAL A 12 7.67 18.29 1.09
CA VAL A 12 6.79 17.13 0.94
C VAL A 12 7.67 15.91 0.76
N GLN A 13 7.44 14.86 1.56
CA GLN A 13 8.16 13.60 1.44
C GLN A 13 7.21 12.48 1.09
N GLY A 14 7.64 11.61 0.19
CA GLY A 14 6.90 10.45 -0.26
C GLY A 14 7.80 9.30 -0.68
N TRP A 15 7.18 8.27 -1.25
CA TRP A 15 7.86 7.05 -1.66
C TRP A 15 7.40 6.64 -3.04
N ASP A 16 8.34 6.49 -3.98
CA ASP A 16 8.06 5.93 -5.30
C ASP A 16 8.32 4.41 -5.28
N PRO A 17 7.27 3.57 -5.23
CA PRO A 17 7.44 2.13 -5.22
C PRO A 17 7.96 1.56 -6.55
N LYS A 18 7.79 2.28 -7.68
CA LYS A 18 8.26 1.84 -9.00
C LYS A 18 9.77 1.86 -9.08
N ASN A 19 10.35 2.97 -8.64
CA ASN A 19 11.80 3.18 -8.71
C ASN A 19 12.51 2.82 -7.40
N LYS A 20 11.76 2.53 -6.33
CA LYS A 20 12.26 2.22 -4.99
C LYS A 20 13.14 3.34 -4.44
N VAL A 21 12.68 4.59 -4.61
CA VAL A 21 13.39 5.79 -4.17
C VAL A 21 12.48 6.68 -3.33
N GLN A 22 13.10 7.43 -2.42
CA GLN A 22 12.42 8.50 -1.72
C GLN A 22 12.12 9.63 -2.70
N VAL A 23 10.92 10.18 -2.59
CA VAL A 23 10.50 11.38 -3.33
C VAL A 23 10.52 12.56 -2.37
N VAL A 24 11.14 13.67 -2.79
CA VAL A 24 11.25 14.86 -1.95
C VAL A 24 10.98 16.12 -2.78
N GLY A 25 9.82 16.73 -2.58
CA GLY A 25 9.50 18.05 -3.08
C GLY A 25 9.90 19.11 -2.06
N ARG A 26 10.58 20.17 -2.50
CA ARG A 26 10.92 21.31 -1.65
C ARG A 26 10.63 22.61 -2.37
N THR A 27 10.12 23.58 -1.64
CA THR A 27 9.96 24.94 -2.13
C THR A 27 10.22 25.94 -1.02
N ASP A 28 10.86 27.03 -1.40
CA ASP A 28 11.11 28.24 -0.60
C ASP A 28 10.49 29.49 -1.25
N SER A 29 9.76 29.30 -2.35
CA SER A 29 9.12 30.37 -3.12
C SER A 29 7.68 30.03 -3.48
N GLY A 30 6.84 31.06 -3.47
CA GLY A 30 5.40 31.00 -3.71
C GLY A 30 4.88 32.23 -4.42
N SER A 31 3.65 32.17 -4.89
CA SER A 31 2.98 33.32 -5.49
C SER A 31 2.17 34.06 -4.43
N LEU A 32 2.53 35.31 -4.13
CA LEU A 32 1.68 36.17 -3.33
C LEU A 32 0.44 36.57 -4.15
N TYR A 33 -0.75 36.34 -3.60
CA TYR A 33 -2.01 36.75 -4.24
C TYR A 33 -2.19 38.28 -4.24
N ALA A 34 -1.66 38.97 -3.23
CA ALA A 34 -1.67 40.43 -3.15
C ALA A 34 -0.38 41.00 -3.76
N GLN A 35 -0.52 41.80 -4.81
CA GLN A 35 0.58 42.52 -5.47
C GLN A 35 0.72 43.91 -4.84
N ILE A 36 1.10 43.92 -3.57
CA ILE A 36 1.41 45.14 -2.82
C ILE A 36 2.83 45.60 -3.11
N ARG A 37 3.13 46.86 -2.81
CA ARG A 37 4.44 47.48 -3.01
C ARG A 37 5.44 47.23 -1.86
N GLU A 38 5.14 46.29 -0.97
CA GLU A 38 6.05 45.84 0.09
C GLU A 38 7.18 44.98 -0.51
N SER A 39 8.43 45.25 -0.11
CA SER A 39 9.62 44.60 -0.70
C SER A 39 9.97 43.27 -0.06
N LYS A 40 9.39 42.96 1.12
CA LYS A 40 9.60 41.72 1.86
C LYS A 40 8.29 40.92 1.95
N ASP A 41 8.36 39.64 1.60
CA ASP A 41 7.25 38.70 1.80
C ASP A 41 7.16 38.19 3.25
N GLY A 42 6.11 37.43 3.55
CA GLY A 42 5.87 36.88 4.88
C GLY A 42 7.02 36.01 5.39
N ALA A 43 7.61 35.19 4.53
CA ALA A 43 8.76 34.35 4.86
C ALA A 43 10.01 35.16 5.24
N THR A 44 10.28 36.24 4.51
CA THR A 44 11.42 37.15 4.77
C THR A 44 11.24 37.91 6.07
N TRP A 45 10.02 38.36 6.37
CA TRP A 45 9.71 39.00 7.65
C TRP A 45 9.79 38.01 8.83
N ALA A 46 9.23 36.81 8.66
CA ALA A 46 9.22 35.77 9.68
C ALA A 46 10.64 35.25 10.00
N GLY A 47 11.55 35.25 9.01
CA GLY A 47 12.94 34.83 9.20
C GLY A 47 13.70 35.60 10.30
N SER A 48 13.25 36.80 10.66
CA SER A 48 13.83 37.58 11.78
C SER A 48 13.47 37.03 13.15
N PHE A 49 12.41 36.21 13.24
CA PHE A 49 11.96 35.52 14.46
C PHE A 49 12.46 34.07 14.55
N GLY A 50 13.13 33.59 13.50
CA GLY A 50 13.62 32.21 13.38
C GLY A 50 13.24 31.62 12.02
N ARG A 51 13.90 30.53 11.63
CA ARG A 51 13.54 29.81 10.40
C ARG A 51 12.45 28.78 10.68
N GLY A 52 11.28 28.97 10.08
CA GLY A 52 10.16 28.03 10.12
C GLY A 52 10.20 27.06 8.95
N LYS A 53 9.92 25.78 9.21
CA LYS A 53 9.90 24.73 8.19
C LYS A 53 8.68 23.84 8.38
N SER A 54 7.85 23.71 7.35
CA SER A 54 6.71 22.78 7.35
C SER A 54 7.06 21.54 6.53
N THR A 55 6.80 20.34 7.08
CA THR A 55 7.08 19.07 6.41
C THR A 55 5.81 18.22 6.37
N ILE A 56 5.39 17.84 5.17
CA ILE A 56 4.19 17.05 4.90
C ILE A 56 4.61 15.61 4.64
N VAL A 57 4.09 14.70 5.48
CA VAL A 57 4.39 13.25 5.46
C VAL A 57 3.14 12.39 5.65
N ASN A 58 1.97 13.00 5.74
CA ASN A 58 0.72 12.37 6.15
C ASN A 58 -0.18 11.96 4.97
N GLN A 59 0.33 11.95 3.75
CA GLN A 59 -0.41 11.55 2.56
C GLN A 59 0.54 10.86 1.57
N PRO A 60 0.03 9.93 0.74
CA PRO A 60 0.86 9.24 -0.24
C PRO A 60 1.28 10.23 -1.35
N VAL A 61 2.56 10.19 -1.71
CA VAL A 61 3.10 10.95 -2.86
C VAL A 61 4.06 10.03 -3.60
N ILE A 62 3.73 9.70 -4.84
CA ILE A 62 4.40 8.62 -5.59
C ILE A 62 5.32 9.14 -6.69
N SER A 63 5.33 10.46 -6.95
CA SER A 63 6.14 11.05 -8.01
C SER A 63 6.76 12.39 -7.62
N GLN A 64 7.92 12.68 -8.19
CA GLN A 64 8.66 13.92 -7.92
C GLN A 64 7.89 15.18 -8.31
N SER A 65 7.22 15.17 -9.46
CA SER A 65 6.42 16.31 -9.93
C SER A 65 5.22 16.58 -9.02
N GLU A 66 4.57 15.54 -8.51
CA GLU A 66 3.49 15.67 -7.53
C GLU A 66 3.99 16.30 -6.22
N ALA A 67 5.13 15.82 -5.69
CA ALA A 67 5.73 16.37 -4.48
C ALA A 67 6.08 17.85 -4.61
N GLU A 68 6.65 18.26 -5.75
CA GLU A 68 6.99 19.66 -6.04
C GLU A 68 5.75 20.54 -6.16
N ASN A 69 4.74 20.11 -6.92
CA ASN A 69 3.50 20.86 -7.10
C ASN A 69 2.76 21.04 -5.77
N LEU A 70 2.70 19.99 -4.96
CA LEU A 70 2.07 20.01 -3.66
C LEU A 70 2.83 20.91 -2.68
N ALA A 71 4.17 20.84 -2.65
CA ALA A 71 4.98 21.73 -1.83
C ALA A 71 4.72 23.19 -2.21
N LYS A 72 4.71 23.50 -3.52
CA LYS A 72 4.41 24.84 -4.05
C LYS A 72 3.02 25.34 -3.71
N ALA A 73 2.01 24.47 -3.84
CA ALA A 73 0.63 24.80 -3.50
C ALA A 73 0.50 25.15 -2.00
N ARG A 74 1.07 24.31 -1.13
CA ARG A 74 1.03 24.50 0.33
C ARG A 74 1.82 25.72 0.78
N PHE A 75 2.97 25.98 0.19
CA PHE A 75 3.73 27.21 0.46
C PHE A 75 2.97 28.46 0.02
N THR A 76 2.31 28.41 -1.15
CA THR A 76 1.47 29.51 -1.66
C THR A 76 0.24 29.75 -0.77
N GLU A 77 -0.36 28.70 -0.23
CA GLU A 77 -1.45 28.78 0.74
C GLU A 77 -1.03 29.49 2.03
N ILE A 78 0.10 29.06 2.64
CA ILE A 78 0.63 29.65 3.87
C ILE A 78 1.06 31.10 3.65
N THR A 79 1.81 31.38 2.59
CA THR A 79 2.27 32.76 2.31
C THR A 79 1.12 33.70 1.91
N GLY A 80 0.02 33.15 1.39
CA GLY A 80 -1.19 33.91 1.06
C GLY A 80 -1.85 34.60 2.25
N THR A 81 -1.66 34.11 3.48
CA THR A 81 -2.20 34.75 4.70
C THR A 81 -1.42 35.99 5.12
N PHE A 82 -0.21 36.21 4.60
CA PHE A 82 0.64 37.33 4.99
C PHE A 82 -0.07 38.68 4.79
N VAL A 83 -0.85 38.83 3.72
CA VAL A 83 -1.58 40.07 3.40
C VAL A 83 -3.08 39.81 3.41
N GLU A 84 -3.76 40.47 4.34
CA GLU A 84 -5.22 40.48 4.41
C GLU A 84 -5.75 41.91 4.34
N ALA A 85 -6.91 42.09 3.72
CA ALA A 85 -7.62 43.35 3.68
C ALA A 85 -9.13 43.12 3.79
N GLU A 86 -9.80 44.05 4.46
CA GLU A 86 -11.25 44.17 4.46
C GLU A 86 -11.59 45.60 4.04
N GLY A 87 -12.61 45.74 3.19
CA GLY A 87 -13.03 47.03 2.68
C GLY A 87 -14.52 47.11 2.46
N ALA A 88 -15.03 48.35 2.51
CA ALA A 88 -16.40 48.66 2.16
C ALA A 88 -16.42 49.76 1.10
N ALA A 89 -17.23 49.56 0.07
CA ALA A 89 -17.43 50.51 -1.02
C ALA A 89 -18.93 50.75 -1.24
N PHE A 90 -19.31 52.01 -1.43
CA PHE A 90 -20.68 52.37 -1.78
C PHE A 90 -20.86 52.35 -3.29
N ARG A 91 -21.97 51.75 -3.75
CA ARG A 91 -22.38 51.71 -5.16
C ARG A 91 -21.34 51.10 -6.13
N ARG A 92 -20.61 50.07 -5.68
CA ARG A 92 -19.60 49.34 -6.47
C ARG A 92 -19.94 47.84 -6.62
N PRO A 93 -20.91 47.47 -7.48
CA PRO A 93 -21.26 46.07 -7.75
C PRO A 93 -20.23 45.31 -8.59
N ASP A 94 -19.25 46.02 -9.15
CA ASP A 94 -18.16 45.48 -9.96
C ASP A 94 -17.11 44.71 -9.15
N ILE A 95 -17.04 44.98 -7.84
CA ILE A 95 -16.19 44.26 -6.90
C ILE A 95 -16.81 42.88 -6.65
N GLN A 96 -16.19 41.83 -7.16
CA GLN A 96 -16.69 40.45 -7.12
C GLN A 96 -15.57 39.50 -6.71
N ALA A 97 -15.93 38.38 -6.07
CA ALA A 97 -14.97 37.32 -5.76
C ALA A 97 -14.26 36.82 -7.04
N GLY A 98 -12.96 36.57 -6.96
CA GLY A 98 -12.11 36.19 -8.08
C GLY A 98 -11.60 37.33 -8.96
N LYS A 99 -12.00 38.59 -8.69
CA LYS A 99 -11.48 39.77 -9.39
C LYS A 99 -10.44 40.52 -8.56
N PHE A 100 -9.53 41.21 -9.24
CA PHE A 100 -8.61 42.13 -8.59
C PHE A 100 -9.25 43.49 -8.34
N VAL A 101 -9.06 44.03 -7.15
CA VAL A 101 -9.34 45.43 -6.81
C VAL A 101 -8.01 46.16 -6.61
N ASP A 102 -7.89 47.35 -7.20
CA ASP A 102 -6.71 48.21 -6.99
C ASP A 102 -7.01 49.17 -5.84
N LEU A 103 -6.23 49.07 -4.76
CA LEU A 103 -6.33 49.93 -3.60
C LEU A 103 -5.25 51.01 -3.68
N ILE A 104 -5.68 52.27 -3.69
CA ILE A 104 -4.82 53.44 -3.80
C ILE A 104 -4.98 54.34 -2.58
N GLY A 105 -3.96 55.17 -2.29
CA GLY A 105 -4.01 56.12 -1.17
C GLY A 105 -3.70 55.52 0.20
N LEU A 106 -3.24 54.26 0.25
CA LEU A 106 -2.84 53.56 1.47
C LEU A 106 -1.32 53.68 1.76
N GLY A 107 -0.65 54.60 1.08
CA GLY A 107 0.81 54.78 1.13
C GLY A 107 1.59 53.74 0.32
N ASP A 108 2.92 53.82 0.38
CA ASP A 108 3.81 53.00 -0.45
C ASP A 108 3.83 51.52 -0.07
N ARG A 109 3.37 51.15 1.14
CA ARG A 109 3.40 49.75 1.61
C ARG A 109 2.15 48.95 1.24
N PHE A 110 0.98 49.60 1.29
CA PHE A 110 -0.32 48.93 1.18
C PHE A 110 -1.10 49.31 -0.08
N SER A 111 -0.61 50.24 -0.91
CA SER A 111 -1.23 50.47 -2.22
C SER A 111 -0.83 49.35 -3.18
N GLY A 112 -1.78 48.83 -3.94
CA GLY A 112 -1.53 47.74 -4.89
C GLY A 112 -2.78 46.97 -5.27
N LYS A 113 -2.59 45.86 -5.99
CA LYS A 113 -3.68 45.00 -6.46
C LYS A 113 -3.94 43.86 -5.49
N TYR A 114 -5.20 43.69 -5.14
CA TYR A 114 -5.68 42.71 -4.19
C TYR A 114 -6.70 41.78 -4.85
N LEU A 115 -6.49 40.46 -4.76
CA LEU A 115 -7.47 39.49 -5.25
C LEU A 115 -8.62 39.37 -4.23
N VAL A 116 -9.83 39.75 -4.64
CA VAL A 116 -11.01 39.66 -3.79
C VAL A 116 -11.42 38.19 -3.62
N THR A 117 -11.45 37.70 -2.39
CA THR A 117 -11.84 36.31 -2.08
C THR A 117 -13.33 36.19 -1.74
N SER A 118 -13.92 37.23 -1.15
CA SER A 118 -15.36 37.32 -0.92
C SER A 118 -15.86 38.74 -1.15
N ALA A 119 -17.07 38.86 -1.70
CA ALA A 119 -17.77 40.12 -1.88
C ALA A 119 -19.25 39.93 -1.53
N THR A 120 -19.75 40.74 -0.60
CA THR A 120 -21.14 40.75 -0.16
C THR A 120 -21.77 42.07 -0.58
N HIS A 121 -22.83 41.99 -1.37
CA HIS A 121 -23.61 43.13 -1.81
C HIS A 121 -24.90 43.21 -0.98
N VAL A 122 -25.07 44.29 -0.23
CA VAL A 122 -26.29 44.55 0.54
C VAL A 122 -26.99 45.77 -0.06
N PHE A 123 -28.23 45.59 -0.47
CA PHE A 123 -29.07 46.66 -0.99
C PHE A 123 -30.08 47.09 0.09
N THR A 124 -29.93 48.31 0.60
CA THR A 124 -30.85 48.91 1.57
C THR A 124 -31.48 50.18 1.00
N PRO A 125 -32.50 50.79 1.65
CA PRO A 125 -33.07 52.07 1.21
C PRO A 125 -32.04 53.21 1.11
N GLU A 126 -30.93 53.12 1.85
CA GLU A 126 -29.81 54.07 1.81
C GLU A 126 -28.87 53.84 0.61
N GLY A 127 -29.06 52.75 -0.14
CA GLY A 127 -28.34 52.42 -1.37
C GLY A 127 -27.60 51.07 -1.32
N LEU A 128 -26.84 50.81 -2.39
CA LEU A 128 -26.02 49.61 -2.49
C LEU A 128 -24.71 49.76 -1.71
N LYS A 129 -24.46 48.89 -0.74
CA LYS A 129 -23.19 48.76 -0.03
C LYS A 129 -22.54 47.43 -0.39
N THR A 130 -21.26 47.47 -0.75
CA THR A 130 -20.45 46.28 -1.05
C THR A 130 -19.35 46.16 -0.01
N THR A 131 -19.33 45.07 0.75
CA THR A 131 -18.22 44.72 1.64
C THR A 131 -17.42 43.60 0.99
N PHE A 132 -16.10 43.73 0.96
CA PHE A 132 -15.23 42.74 0.35
C PHE A 132 -14.09 42.39 1.30
N THR A 133 -13.61 41.15 1.17
CA THR A 133 -12.43 40.66 1.87
C THR A 133 -11.41 40.14 0.86
N VAL A 134 -10.15 40.31 1.22
CA VAL A 134 -8.99 39.79 0.53
C VAL A 134 -8.22 39.01 1.58
N ARG A 135 -8.14 37.70 1.41
CA ARG A 135 -7.44 36.80 2.32
C ARG A 135 -6.73 35.72 1.51
N GLY A 136 -5.82 34.98 2.14
CA GLY A 136 -5.27 33.76 1.57
C GLY A 136 -6.31 32.63 1.49
N ALA A 137 -5.88 31.47 1.01
CA ALA A 137 -6.73 30.27 1.00
C ALA A 137 -6.94 29.67 2.41
N HIS A 138 -6.07 30.03 3.36
CA HIS A 138 -6.18 29.66 4.77
C HIS A 138 -6.84 30.81 5.56
N THR A 139 -7.84 30.53 6.40
CA THR A 139 -8.63 31.60 7.03
C THR A 139 -8.04 32.12 8.34
N GLY A 140 -7.06 31.41 8.92
CA GLY A 140 -6.35 31.78 10.16
C GLY A 140 -7.28 31.94 11.37
N LEU A 141 -8.51 31.42 11.29
CA LEU A 141 -9.47 31.49 12.39
C LEU A 141 -9.11 30.47 13.46
N VAL A 142 -9.30 30.86 14.73
CA VAL A 142 -9.20 29.93 15.86
C VAL A 142 -10.13 28.71 15.67
N SER A 143 -11.24 28.85 14.93
CA SER A 143 -12.11 27.72 14.56
C SER A 143 -11.48 26.75 13.55
N ASP A 144 -10.59 27.23 12.68
CA ASP A 144 -9.81 26.39 11.76
C ASP A 144 -8.65 25.68 12.48
N GLU A 145 -8.19 26.25 13.60
CA GLU A 145 -7.16 25.66 14.48
C GLU A 145 -7.75 24.69 15.53
N ILE A 146 -8.92 25.02 16.10
CA ILE A 146 -9.62 24.19 17.10
C ILE A 146 -10.45 23.11 16.43
N GLY A 147 -11.07 23.43 15.29
CA GLY A 147 -11.64 22.43 14.41
C GLY A 147 -10.49 21.77 13.68
N SER A 148 -10.05 20.61 14.14
CA SER A 148 -9.34 19.68 13.24
C SER A 148 -10.18 19.60 11.98
N HIS A 149 -9.74 20.25 10.90
CA HIS A 149 -10.28 20.04 9.57
C HIS A 149 -10.41 18.53 9.46
N ALA A 150 -11.64 18.03 9.26
CA ALA A 150 -11.84 16.61 9.03
C ALA A 150 -10.85 16.26 7.91
N PRO A 151 -9.78 15.53 8.24
CA PRO A 151 -8.65 15.47 7.34
C PRO A 151 -9.13 14.77 6.08
N LEU A 152 -8.67 15.20 4.90
CA LEU A 152 -8.80 14.51 3.59
C LEU A 152 -9.40 13.13 3.80
N GLU A 153 -10.72 12.91 3.59
CA GLU A 153 -11.46 11.77 4.18
C GLU A 153 -10.61 10.51 4.33
N HIS A 154 -9.91 10.39 5.45
CA HIS A 154 -8.94 9.32 5.63
C HIS A 154 -9.77 8.17 6.15
N TRP A 155 -9.94 7.16 5.33
CA TRP A 155 -10.73 6.00 5.71
C TRP A 155 -10.04 5.30 6.86
N PRO A 156 -10.61 5.33 8.08
CA PRO A 156 -9.96 4.73 9.22
C PRO A 156 -10.23 3.24 9.18
N GLY A 157 -9.16 2.46 8.99
CA GLY A 157 -9.18 1.01 9.20
C GLY A 157 -9.14 0.18 7.92
N ALA A 158 -9.56 -1.07 8.08
CA ALA A 158 -9.53 -2.07 7.03
C ALA A 158 -10.95 -2.34 6.51
N VAL A 159 -11.06 -2.61 5.22
CA VAL A 159 -12.32 -2.90 4.54
C VAL A 159 -12.23 -4.24 3.80
N ILE A 160 -13.38 -4.88 3.62
CA ILE A 160 -13.49 -6.08 2.80
C ILE A 160 -13.61 -5.67 1.33
N ALA A 161 -12.92 -6.40 0.46
CA ALA A 161 -13.02 -6.26 -0.98
C ALA A 161 -13.00 -7.63 -1.67
N ILE A 162 -13.48 -7.68 -2.91
CA ILE A 162 -13.47 -8.88 -3.76
C ILE A 162 -12.49 -8.66 -4.89
N VAL A 163 -11.59 -9.61 -5.14
CA VAL A 163 -10.63 -9.51 -6.24
C VAL A 163 -11.35 -9.58 -7.58
N THR A 164 -11.03 -8.67 -8.48
CA THR A 164 -11.62 -8.59 -9.83
C THR A 164 -10.63 -8.89 -10.93
N ASN A 165 -9.34 -8.61 -10.71
CA ASN A 165 -8.31 -8.77 -11.73
C ASN A 165 -6.94 -9.04 -11.11
N THR A 166 -6.21 -10.03 -11.63
CA THR A 166 -4.86 -10.42 -11.19
C THR A 166 -3.79 -10.23 -12.29
N ASP A 167 -4.19 -9.84 -13.50
CA ASP A 167 -3.32 -9.66 -14.67
C ASP A 167 -2.57 -8.33 -14.63
N ASP A 168 -1.67 -8.18 -13.66
CA ASP A 168 -0.88 -6.97 -13.46
C ASP A 168 0.06 -6.67 -14.66
N PRO A 169 -0.17 -5.59 -15.43
CA PRO A 169 0.66 -5.24 -16.58
C PRO A 169 2.12 -4.97 -16.22
N GLN A 170 2.40 -4.56 -14.98
CA GLN A 170 3.76 -4.29 -14.50
C GLN A 170 4.42 -5.51 -13.85
N LYS A 171 3.68 -6.62 -13.69
CA LYS A 171 4.17 -7.88 -13.10
C LYS A 171 4.75 -7.72 -11.69
N TRP A 172 4.12 -6.91 -10.85
CA TRP A 172 4.50 -6.75 -9.44
C TRP A 172 3.74 -7.71 -8.51
N GLY A 173 2.77 -8.45 -9.04
CA GLY A 173 1.86 -9.29 -8.26
C GLY A 173 0.75 -8.47 -7.56
N ARG A 174 0.35 -7.35 -8.17
CA ARG A 174 -0.78 -6.54 -7.70
C ARG A 174 -2.10 -7.13 -8.18
N VAL A 175 -3.17 -6.78 -7.49
CA VAL A 175 -4.54 -7.16 -7.86
C VAL A 175 -5.41 -5.91 -7.93
N LYS A 176 -6.48 -5.96 -8.71
CA LYS A 176 -7.60 -5.02 -8.56
C LYS A 176 -8.71 -5.65 -7.76
N VAL A 177 -9.44 -4.81 -7.04
CA VAL A 177 -10.55 -5.24 -6.21
C VAL A 177 -11.77 -4.36 -6.47
N LYS A 178 -12.95 -4.89 -6.15
CA LYS A 178 -14.19 -4.13 -5.99
C LYS A 178 -14.61 -4.12 -4.53
N TYR A 179 -15.20 -3.03 -4.09
CA TYR A 179 -15.73 -2.89 -2.74
C TYR A 179 -17.24 -3.16 -2.76
N PRO A 180 -17.74 -4.22 -2.10
CA PRO A 180 -19.17 -4.57 -2.14
C PRO A 180 -20.12 -3.43 -1.74
N TRP A 181 -19.64 -2.50 -0.91
CA TRP A 181 -20.39 -1.36 -0.38
C TRP A 181 -20.26 -0.08 -1.20
N LEU A 182 -19.34 0.00 -2.19
CA LEU A 182 -19.11 1.21 -3.00
C LEU A 182 -19.91 1.21 -4.31
N GLY A 183 -20.47 0.06 -4.69
CA GLY A 183 -21.24 -0.15 -5.92
C GLY A 183 -20.60 -1.18 -6.85
N GLU A 184 -21.37 -1.67 -7.82
CA GLU A 184 -20.95 -2.82 -8.65
C GLU A 184 -20.02 -2.45 -9.81
N THR A 185 -19.99 -1.18 -10.21
CA THR A 185 -19.26 -0.71 -11.40
C THR A 185 -17.89 -0.11 -11.08
N VAL A 186 -17.59 0.10 -9.79
CA VAL A 186 -16.36 0.78 -9.37
C VAL A 186 -15.29 -0.25 -9.03
N GLU A 187 -14.20 -0.22 -9.79
CA GLU A 187 -13.02 -1.03 -9.57
C GLU A 187 -11.88 -0.16 -9.01
N SER A 188 -11.10 -0.71 -8.09
CA SER A 188 -9.97 0.00 -7.48
C SER A 188 -8.81 0.24 -8.48
N GLY A 189 -7.90 1.11 -8.08
CA GLY A 189 -6.53 1.07 -8.61
C GLY A 189 -5.82 -0.26 -8.30
N TRP A 190 -4.65 -0.48 -8.88
CA TRP A 190 -3.85 -1.69 -8.61
C TRP A 190 -3.34 -1.71 -7.16
N ALA A 191 -3.84 -2.66 -6.37
CA ALA A 191 -3.48 -2.85 -4.97
C ALA A 191 -2.24 -3.73 -4.82
N ARG A 192 -1.29 -3.29 -3.99
CA ARG A 192 -0.11 -4.10 -3.64
C ARG A 192 -0.49 -5.17 -2.61
N LEU A 193 0.05 -6.37 -2.76
CA LEU A 193 -0.20 -7.48 -1.86
C LEU A 193 0.92 -7.61 -0.82
N ILE A 194 0.57 -7.88 0.43
CA ILE A 194 1.54 -8.29 1.45
C ILE A 194 2.03 -9.70 1.13
N GLY A 195 3.34 -9.82 0.92
CA GLY A 195 4.05 -11.10 0.81
C GLY A 195 4.97 -11.30 2.02
N PRO A 196 4.82 -12.40 2.80
CA PRO A 196 5.76 -12.73 3.86
C PRO A 196 7.20 -12.79 3.33
N GLY A 197 8.08 -11.97 3.90
CA GLY A 197 9.49 -11.90 3.47
C GLY A 197 9.72 -11.32 2.08
N GLY A 198 8.81 -10.49 1.56
CA GLY A 198 8.93 -9.86 0.24
C GLY A 198 10.25 -9.08 0.05
N GLY A 199 11.05 -9.50 -0.92
CA GLY A 199 12.38 -8.95 -1.18
C GLY A 199 12.84 -9.17 -2.63
N LYS A 200 14.11 -8.85 -2.92
CA LYS A 200 14.67 -9.01 -4.28
C LYS A 200 14.64 -10.48 -4.71
N LYS A 201 13.67 -10.86 -5.55
CA LYS A 201 13.42 -12.24 -5.99
C LYS A 201 13.29 -13.23 -4.82
N ALA A 202 12.69 -12.78 -3.72
CA ALA A 202 12.55 -13.56 -2.50
C ALA A 202 11.21 -13.27 -1.80
N GLY A 203 10.76 -14.24 -1.00
CA GLY A 203 9.51 -14.16 -0.24
C GLY A 203 8.50 -15.21 -0.66
N PHE A 204 7.37 -15.23 0.06
CA PHE A 204 6.23 -16.07 -0.24
C PHE A 204 5.20 -15.26 -1.05
N LEU A 205 5.00 -15.65 -2.32
CA LEU A 205 4.04 -15.03 -3.23
C LEU A 205 2.84 -15.94 -3.41
N ALA A 206 1.70 -15.55 -2.83
CA ALA A 206 0.42 -16.22 -2.99
C ALA A 206 -0.64 -15.18 -3.36
N ILE A 207 -0.87 -14.99 -4.65
CA ILE A 207 -1.83 -14.00 -5.17
C ILE A 207 -3.23 -14.60 -5.02
N PRO A 208 -4.18 -13.92 -4.34
CA PRO A 208 -5.57 -14.37 -4.26
C PRO A 208 -6.22 -14.38 -5.64
N GLU A 209 -7.20 -15.27 -5.82
CA GLU A 209 -7.86 -15.45 -7.11
C GLU A 209 -8.97 -14.43 -7.35
N VAL A 210 -9.37 -14.28 -8.62
CA VAL A 210 -10.55 -13.49 -8.99
C VAL A 210 -11.78 -14.10 -8.32
N GLY A 211 -12.54 -13.26 -7.61
CA GLY A 211 -13.70 -13.68 -6.82
C GLY A 211 -13.40 -13.88 -5.33
N ALA A 212 -12.13 -14.04 -4.94
CA ALA A 212 -11.76 -14.24 -3.55
C ALA A 212 -12.01 -12.98 -2.70
N GLU A 213 -12.46 -13.20 -1.46
CA GLU A 213 -12.58 -12.16 -0.45
C GLU A 213 -11.22 -11.82 0.17
N VAL A 214 -10.91 -10.53 0.24
CA VAL A 214 -9.64 -10.02 0.77
C VAL A 214 -9.84 -8.86 1.74
N LEU A 215 -8.94 -8.76 2.71
CA LEU A 215 -8.86 -7.62 3.62
C LEU A 215 -7.94 -6.55 3.02
N VAL A 216 -8.46 -5.33 2.88
CA VAL A 216 -7.78 -4.19 2.27
C VAL A 216 -7.60 -3.07 3.28
N VAL A 217 -6.43 -2.43 3.25
CA VAL A 217 -6.14 -1.16 3.96
C VAL A 217 -5.66 -0.13 2.96
N PHE A 218 -5.67 1.13 3.35
CA PHE A 218 -5.36 2.26 2.46
C PHE A 218 -4.10 3.00 2.95
N GLU A 219 -3.17 3.30 2.04
CA GLU A 219 -1.96 4.07 2.37
C GLU A 219 -2.37 5.43 2.94
N HIS A 220 -2.01 5.71 4.20
CA HIS A 220 -2.47 6.90 4.93
C HIS A 220 -4.00 7.09 5.04
N GLY A 221 -4.82 6.09 4.66
CA GLY A 221 -6.29 6.25 4.59
C GLY A 221 -6.82 6.72 3.23
N ASP A 222 -5.98 6.83 2.20
CA ASP A 222 -6.39 7.23 0.85
C ASP A 222 -6.87 6.02 0.02
N ILE A 223 -8.15 6.03 -0.36
CA ILE A 223 -8.81 4.96 -1.13
C ILE A 223 -8.13 4.67 -2.48
N ASN A 224 -7.40 5.64 -3.03
CA ASN A 224 -6.68 5.49 -4.29
C ASN A 224 -5.42 4.62 -4.16
N PHE A 225 -4.94 4.38 -2.93
CA PHE A 225 -3.74 3.60 -2.64
C PHE A 225 -4.05 2.37 -1.78
N PRO A 226 -4.76 1.37 -2.32
CA PRO A 226 -5.09 0.16 -1.58
C PRO A 226 -3.89 -0.81 -1.43
N PHE A 227 -3.86 -1.49 -0.29
CA PHE A 227 -3.02 -2.64 0.00
C PHE A 227 -3.87 -3.83 0.43
N VAL A 228 -3.60 -5.00 -0.15
CA VAL A 228 -4.21 -6.25 0.28
C VAL A 228 -3.36 -6.87 1.37
N LEU A 229 -3.95 -7.09 2.55
CA LEU A 229 -3.28 -7.75 3.66
C LEU A 229 -3.25 -9.28 3.50
N GLY A 230 -4.33 -9.84 2.97
CA GLY A 230 -4.50 -11.28 2.78
C GLY A 230 -5.93 -11.66 2.40
N GLY A 231 -6.13 -12.93 2.06
CA GLY A 231 -7.44 -13.53 1.83
C GLY A 231 -8.19 -13.80 3.13
N LEU A 232 -9.51 -13.73 3.06
CA LEU A 232 -10.42 -14.07 4.15
C LEU A 232 -11.25 -15.30 3.74
N TRP A 233 -11.20 -16.35 4.54
CA TRP A 233 -12.15 -17.46 4.39
C TRP A 233 -13.53 -17.04 4.87
N ASN A 234 -14.57 -17.54 4.20
CA ASN A 234 -15.96 -17.21 4.47
C ASN A 234 -16.84 -18.46 4.35
N GLY A 235 -18.16 -18.31 4.37
CA GLY A 235 -19.09 -19.45 4.28
C GLY A 235 -19.12 -20.18 2.94
N ILE A 236 -18.43 -19.67 1.92
CA ILE A 236 -18.31 -20.24 0.57
C ILE A 236 -16.85 -20.63 0.30
N ASP A 237 -15.92 -19.70 0.56
CA ASP A 237 -14.48 -19.91 0.46
C ASP A 237 -13.97 -20.62 1.73
N GLU A 238 -13.99 -21.94 1.69
CA GLU A 238 -13.63 -22.80 2.82
C GLU A 238 -12.12 -22.77 3.15
N ILE A 239 -11.80 -23.03 4.42
CA ILE A 239 -10.40 -23.25 4.83
C ILE A 239 -9.81 -24.46 4.09
N PRO A 240 -8.47 -24.53 3.92
CA PRO A 240 -7.85 -25.65 3.23
C PRO A 240 -8.28 -27.01 3.81
N PRO A 241 -8.49 -28.04 2.96
CA PRO A 241 -8.88 -29.37 3.41
C PRO A 241 -7.96 -29.93 4.50
N MET A 242 -8.49 -30.82 5.34
CA MET A 242 -7.82 -31.45 6.49
C MET A 242 -7.51 -30.49 7.66
N THR A 243 -7.64 -29.18 7.51
CA THR A 243 -7.42 -28.23 8.63
C THR A 243 -8.45 -28.44 9.76
N ASP A 244 -9.64 -28.91 9.39
CA ASP A 244 -10.78 -29.23 10.27
C ASP A 244 -10.72 -30.64 10.88
N SER A 245 -9.76 -31.48 10.49
CA SER A 245 -9.62 -32.85 10.99
C SER A 245 -9.16 -32.95 12.46
N ALA A 246 -8.93 -31.82 13.11
CA ALA A 246 -8.53 -31.74 14.52
C ALA A 246 -9.70 -32.06 15.47
N PRO A 247 -9.46 -32.80 16.57
CA PRO A 247 -10.49 -33.01 17.60
C PRO A 247 -11.03 -31.69 18.18
N PRO A 248 -12.29 -31.65 18.64
CA PRO A 248 -12.86 -30.48 19.31
C PRO A 248 -11.96 -29.97 20.44
N GLY A 249 -11.71 -28.67 20.48
CA GLY A 249 -10.81 -28.04 21.47
C GLY A 249 -9.30 -28.15 21.16
N LYS A 250 -8.92 -28.79 20.04
CA LYS A 250 -7.52 -28.88 19.57
C LYS A 250 -7.32 -28.27 18.18
N PHE A 251 -8.28 -27.49 17.68
CA PHE A 251 -8.17 -26.83 16.38
C PHE A 251 -7.12 -25.70 16.40
N PRO A 252 -6.26 -25.55 15.37
CA PRO A 252 -6.06 -26.44 14.24
C PRO A 252 -4.91 -27.43 14.55
N GLY A 253 -5.24 -28.66 14.95
CA GLY A 253 -4.28 -29.75 15.17
C GLY A 253 -3.64 -30.27 13.87
N VAL A 254 -4.01 -29.66 12.74
CA VAL A 254 -3.45 -29.86 11.41
C VAL A 254 -3.35 -28.49 10.74
N ARG A 255 -2.21 -28.19 10.11
CA ARG A 255 -1.99 -26.96 9.34
C ARG A 255 -1.71 -27.33 7.89
N THR A 256 -2.54 -26.83 7.00
CA THR A 256 -2.45 -27.13 5.58
C THR A 256 -2.23 -25.85 4.78
N TRP A 257 -1.24 -25.88 3.89
CA TRP A 257 -1.23 -25.02 2.72
C TRP A 257 -1.76 -25.82 1.54
N CYS A 258 -2.68 -25.25 0.76
CA CYS A 258 -3.26 -25.88 -0.43
C CYS A 258 -3.29 -24.88 -1.59
N SER A 259 -2.89 -25.32 -2.77
CA SER A 259 -3.16 -24.62 -4.02
C SER A 259 -4.61 -24.84 -4.46
N ILE A 260 -5.10 -24.03 -5.40
CA ILE A 260 -6.43 -24.25 -5.99
C ILE A 260 -6.58 -25.63 -6.62
N ASP A 261 -5.55 -26.08 -7.34
CA ASP A 261 -5.61 -27.39 -8.02
C ASP A 261 -5.53 -28.57 -7.03
N GLY A 262 -5.40 -28.33 -5.73
CA GLY A 262 -5.38 -29.37 -4.70
C GLY A 262 -4.00 -29.92 -4.35
N HIS A 263 -2.91 -29.28 -4.79
CA HIS A 263 -1.57 -29.58 -4.27
C HIS A 263 -1.45 -29.06 -2.84
N ARG A 264 -0.90 -29.87 -1.93
CA ARG A 264 -0.90 -29.56 -0.51
C ARG A 264 0.42 -29.87 0.18
N ILE A 265 0.69 -29.06 1.21
CA ILE A 265 1.68 -29.32 2.24
C ILE A 265 0.92 -29.31 3.56
N THR A 266 0.89 -30.45 4.24
CA THR A 266 0.11 -30.65 5.46
C THR A 266 1.03 -31.05 6.60
N VAL A 267 0.91 -30.33 7.71
CA VAL A 267 1.63 -30.59 8.95
C VAL A 267 0.62 -31.03 10.01
N TYR A 268 0.77 -32.25 10.49
CA TYR A 268 -0.04 -32.82 11.55
C TYR A 268 0.69 -32.69 12.88
N ASP A 269 0.00 -32.19 13.91
CA ASP A 269 0.51 -32.16 15.27
C ASP A 269 0.16 -33.46 16.03
N ALA A 270 0.71 -33.59 17.24
CA ALA A 270 0.48 -34.75 18.10
C ALA A 270 -1.01 -35.08 18.31
N PRO A 271 -1.39 -36.37 18.37
CA PRO A 271 -0.51 -37.54 18.55
C PRO A 271 0.02 -38.18 17.25
N ASP A 272 -0.49 -37.79 16.08
CA ASP A 272 -0.14 -38.37 14.78
C ASP A 272 0.81 -37.44 14.01
N SER A 273 1.90 -37.04 14.67
CA SER A 273 2.87 -36.08 14.13
C SER A 273 3.49 -36.57 12.83
N LYS A 274 3.20 -35.88 11.73
CA LYS A 274 3.76 -36.16 10.40
C LYS A 274 3.70 -34.94 9.49
N ILE A 275 4.49 -34.95 8.43
CA ILE A 275 4.45 -33.95 7.35
C ILE A 275 4.16 -34.68 6.05
N GLU A 276 3.18 -34.19 5.30
CA GLU A 276 2.77 -34.75 4.01
C GLU A 276 2.87 -33.67 2.93
N ILE A 277 3.52 -34.02 1.82
CA ILE A 277 3.50 -33.21 0.60
C ILE A 277 2.78 -34.07 -0.43
N THR A 278 1.62 -33.61 -0.91
CA THR A 278 0.77 -34.37 -1.83
C THR A 278 0.40 -33.50 -3.02
N THR A 279 0.52 -34.07 -4.22
CA THR A 279 0.00 -33.45 -5.44
C THR A 279 -1.48 -33.79 -5.63
N ALA A 280 -2.19 -32.99 -6.44
CA ALA A 280 -3.58 -33.26 -6.80
C ALA A 280 -3.83 -34.68 -7.36
N SER A 281 -2.85 -35.23 -8.09
CA SER A 281 -2.92 -36.58 -8.68
C SER A 281 -2.54 -37.70 -7.70
N GLY A 282 -2.21 -37.39 -6.45
CA GLY A 282 -1.91 -38.39 -5.41
C GLY A 282 -0.45 -38.81 -5.27
N ILE A 283 0.49 -38.21 -6.00
CA ILE A 283 1.94 -38.41 -5.73
C ILE A 283 2.25 -37.78 -4.38
N GLN A 284 2.81 -38.55 -3.45
CA GLN A 284 3.03 -38.12 -2.07
C GLN A 284 4.40 -38.47 -1.49
N VAL A 285 4.88 -37.56 -0.65
CA VAL A 285 6.03 -37.76 0.25
C VAL A 285 5.54 -37.56 1.68
N VAL A 286 5.76 -38.57 2.52
CA VAL A 286 5.32 -38.57 3.92
C VAL A 286 6.51 -38.74 4.85
N LEU A 287 6.68 -37.79 5.77
CA LEU A 287 7.62 -37.84 6.89
C LEU A 287 6.83 -38.16 8.16
N ASP A 288 6.84 -39.43 8.57
CA ASP A 288 6.03 -39.94 9.68
C ASP A 288 6.88 -40.05 10.95
N ASP A 289 6.66 -39.14 11.91
CA ASP A 289 7.39 -39.14 13.17
C ASP A 289 6.82 -40.16 14.17
N LYS A 290 5.57 -40.58 14.03
CA LYS A 290 4.98 -41.62 14.89
C LYS A 290 5.59 -42.98 14.60
N ASN A 291 5.72 -43.34 13.32
CA ASN A 291 6.28 -44.62 12.89
C ASN A 291 7.79 -44.54 12.57
N LYS A 292 8.41 -43.36 12.70
CA LYS A 292 9.82 -43.09 12.37
C LYS A 292 10.19 -43.54 10.95
N LYS A 293 9.33 -43.19 9.98
CA LYS A 293 9.41 -43.66 8.59
C LYS A 293 9.33 -42.49 7.61
N ILE A 294 10.08 -42.59 6.51
CA ILE A 294 9.86 -41.80 5.30
C ILE A 294 9.20 -42.70 4.26
N LEU A 295 8.11 -42.25 3.65
CA LEU A 295 7.39 -42.96 2.59
C LEU A 295 7.34 -42.10 1.33
N LEU A 296 7.79 -42.67 0.22
CA LEU A 296 7.53 -42.18 -1.13
C LEU A 296 6.48 -43.10 -1.72
N ASP A 297 5.30 -42.56 -2.05
CA ASP A 297 4.18 -43.35 -2.52
C ASP A 297 3.52 -42.65 -3.71
N CYS A 298 3.38 -43.39 -4.80
CA CYS A 298 2.76 -42.91 -6.02
C CYS A 298 2.28 -44.07 -6.89
N SER A 299 1.23 -43.80 -7.67
CA SER A 299 0.72 -44.70 -8.72
C SER A 299 1.48 -44.57 -10.05
N ALA A 300 2.48 -43.70 -10.12
CA ALA A 300 3.29 -43.40 -11.29
C ALA A 300 4.76 -43.83 -11.08
N ASP A 301 5.60 -43.55 -12.07
CA ASP A 301 7.02 -43.90 -12.03
C ASP A 301 7.79 -43.09 -10.97
N VAL A 302 8.77 -43.74 -10.34
CA VAL A 302 9.76 -43.10 -9.46
C VAL A 302 11.12 -43.14 -10.17
N GLU A 303 11.64 -41.98 -10.57
CA GLU A 303 12.94 -41.84 -11.21
C GLU A 303 13.93 -41.07 -10.32
N ILE A 304 15.15 -41.61 -10.16
CA ILE A 304 16.24 -40.95 -9.42
C ILE A 304 17.41 -40.72 -10.39
N LYS A 305 17.64 -39.46 -10.77
CA LYS A 305 18.71 -39.06 -11.68
C LYS A 305 19.72 -38.14 -10.99
N SER A 306 21.00 -38.51 -11.02
CA SER A 306 22.11 -37.71 -10.47
C SER A 306 23.16 -37.45 -11.56
N GLY A 307 23.65 -36.21 -11.64
CA GLY A 307 24.73 -35.84 -12.56
C GLY A 307 26.12 -36.25 -12.10
N THR A 308 26.25 -36.74 -10.87
CA THR A 308 27.53 -37.20 -10.30
C THR A 308 27.34 -38.56 -9.62
N ASN A 309 27.45 -38.63 -8.30
CA ASN A 309 27.38 -39.87 -7.54
C ASN A 309 26.05 -39.96 -6.79
N THR A 310 25.51 -41.18 -6.70
CA THR A 310 24.40 -41.53 -5.80
C THR A 310 24.89 -42.59 -4.83
N LYS A 311 24.74 -42.34 -3.53
CA LYS A 311 25.12 -43.30 -2.47
C LYS A 311 23.91 -43.57 -1.58
N ILE A 312 23.54 -44.83 -1.45
CA ILE A 312 22.49 -45.30 -0.54
C ILE A 312 23.17 -46.21 0.48
N THR A 313 22.94 -45.97 1.78
CA THR A 313 23.57 -46.75 2.85
C THR A 313 22.54 -47.01 3.95
N ALA A 314 22.43 -48.27 4.36
CA ALA A 314 21.64 -48.70 5.49
C ALA A 314 22.57 -49.39 6.51
N THR A 315 22.39 -49.12 7.80
CA THR A 315 23.10 -49.81 8.88
C THR A 315 22.54 -51.21 9.11
N GLY A 316 21.22 -51.35 8.98
CA GLY A 316 20.54 -52.64 8.93
C GLY A 316 20.49 -53.19 7.51
N ASN A 317 19.38 -53.85 7.19
CA ASN A 317 19.19 -54.50 5.90
C ASN A 317 18.67 -53.52 4.84
N MET A 318 19.08 -53.72 3.60
CA MET A 318 18.47 -53.12 2.42
C MET A 318 17.72 -54.21 1.66
N LYS A 319 16.47 -53.94 1.29
CA LYS A 319 15.62 -54.86 0.51
C LYS A 319 15.18 -54.15 -0.77
N LEU A 320 15.33 -54.83 -1.90
CA LEU A 320 14.90 -54.37 -3.23
C LEU A 320 14.02 -55.46 -3.82
N GLU A 321 12.77 -55.13 -4.13
CA GLU A 321 11.79 -56.08 -4.65
C GLU A 321 11.08 -55.47 -5.86
N ALA A 322 10.93 -56.26 -6.92
CA ALA A 322 10.09 -55.95 -8.07
C ALA A 322 9.28 -57.18 -8.44
N SER A 323 8.02 -57.00 -8.83
CA SER A 323 7.19 -58.09 -9.35
C SER A 323 7.59 -58.50 -10.77
N GLY A 324 8.13 -57.56 -11.54
CA GLY A 324 8.76 -57.79 -12.84
C GLY A 324 10.26 -58.00 -12.70
N ASN A 325 11.02 -57.31 -13.54
CA ASN A 325 12.48 -57.44 -13.59
C ASN A 325 13.18 -56.42 -12.68
N ILE A 326 14.39 -56.77 -12.25
CA ILE A 326 15.35 -55.83 -11.67
C ILE A 326 16.53 -55.72 -12.63
N ASP A 327 16.63 -54.61 -13.34
CA ASP A 327 17.73 -54.33 -14.28
C ASP A 327 18.81 -53.47 -13.61
N ILE A 328 20.04 -53.98 -13.56
CA ILE A 328 21.20 -53.26 -13.02
C ILE A 328 22.25 -53.14 -14.12
N GLN A 329 22.50 -51.90 -14.57
CA GLN A 329 23.43 -51.62 -15.66
C GLN A 329 24.46 -50.56 -15.26
N ALA A 330 25.72 -50.79 -15.64
CA ALA A 330 26.78 -49.79 -15.62
C ALA A 330 27.58 -49.89 -16.92
N SER A 331 28.06 -48.75 -17.44
CA SER A 331 28.98 -48.72 -18.58
C SER A 331 30.39 -49.18 -18.18
N GLY A 332 30.76 -48.99 -16.93
CA GLY A 332 32.00 -49.50 -16.32
C GLY A 332 31.75 -50.78 -15.53
N GLN A 333 32.35 -50.86 -14.33
CA GLN A 333 32.31 -52.06 -13.49
C GLN A 333 31.15 -52.05 -12.49
N VAL A 334 30.42 -53.17 -12.42
CA VAL A 334 29.46 -53.46 -11.33
C VAL A 334 30.19 -54.26 -10.25
N ASN A 335 30.20 -53.75 -9.01
CA ASN A 335 30.85 -54.39 -7.86
C ASN A 335 29.80 -54.83 -6.84
N ILE A 336 29.63 -56.15 -6.66
CA ILE A 336 28.77 -56.74 -5.64
C ILE A 336 29.67 -57.44 -4.63
N LYS A 337 29.62 -57.01 -3.36
CA LYS A 337 30.45 -57.56 -2.28
C LYS A 337 29.59 -57.93 -1.09
N GLY A 338 29.78 -59.14 -0.60
CA GLY A 338 29.17 -59.66 0.63
C GLY A 338 29.98 -60.85 1.13
N ALA A 339 29.87 -61.17 2.42
CA ALA A 339 30.54 -62.35 2.98
C ALA A 339 30.02 -63.67 2.34
N MET A 340 28.74 -63.68 1.96
CA MET A 340 28.08 -64.76 1.21
C MET A 340 27.20 -64.12 0.14
N ILE A 341 27.27 -64.62 -1.10
CA ILE A 341 26.44 -64.18 -2.22
C ILE A 341 25.68 -65.41 -2.74
N ASN A 342 24.36 -65.37 -2.65
CA ASN A 342 23.48 -66.41 -3.17
C ASN A 342 22.83 -65.88 -4.45
N LEU A 343 23.15 -66.51 -5.58
CA LEU A 343 22.50 -66.26 -6.87
C LEU A 343 21.76 -67.54 -7.22
N ASN A 344 20.43 -67.45 -7.22
CA ASN A 344 19.53 -68.55 -7.55
C ASN A 344 18.79 -68.22 -8.84
#